data_AF-A0A517RA16-F1
#
_entry.id   AF-A0A517RA16-F1
#
_cell.length_a   1.000
_cell.length_b   1.000
_cell.length_c   1.000
_cell.angle_alpha   90.00
_cell.angle_beta   90.00
_cell.angle_gamma   90.00
#
_symmetry.space_group_name_H-M   'P 1'
#
loop_
_entity.id
_entity.type
_entity.pdbx_description
1 polymer ?
#
loop_
_entity_poly.entity_id
_entity_poly.type
_entity_poly.pdbx_seq_one_letter_code
_entity_poly.pdbx_strand_id
1 'polypeptide(L)'
;MRNLTPCFLSLSLLLVACENQNSPAPVSSEKKVTSEDVKKEIGEAVDTTKEFTKEKRDEYARQINQKLDDLNKKIAELEAKGDKLKEDAKTKWNERLKNLKQNRDQMSQQLEEFNKSSADAWDGLKRDLDIAWTNLKQAYDKTAEEVKE
;
A
#
# COMPACT_ATOMS: atom_id res chain seq x y z
N MET A 1 -48.43 -21.47 4.12
CA MET A 1 -49.24 -20.70 3.14
C MET A 1 -48.55 -20.82 1.78
N ARG A 2 -49.25 -21.40 0.79
CA ARG A 2 -49.12 -21.33 -0.70
C ARG A 2 -47.69 -21.23 -1.26
N ASN A 3 -47.02 -22.30 -1.69
CA ASN A 3 -47.20 -23.18 -2.87
C ASN A 3 -46.95 -22.48 -4.23
N LEU A 4 -45.99 -23.06 -4.99
CA LEU A 4 -46.04 -23.46 -6.44
C LEU A 4 -46.45 -22.38 -7.47
N THR A 5 -45.89 -22.22 -8.68
CA THR A 5 -44.90 -22.89 -9.56
C THR A 5 -44.82 -21.99 -10.82
N PRO A 6 -43.82 -22.17 -11.70
CA PRO A 6 -43.53 -21.27 -12.83
C PRO A 6 -44.47 -21.50 -14.01
N CYS A 7 -44.84 -20.42 -14.70
CA CYS A 7 -45.59 -20.47 -15.95
C CYS A 7 -44.58 -20.48 -17.11
N PHE A 8 -44.25 -21.67 -17.60
CA PHE A 8 -43.80 -21.86 -18.98
C PHE A 8 -44.98 -21.67 -19.94
N LEU A 9 -44.64 -21.43 -21.21
CA LEU A 9 -45.50 -21.33 -22.42
C LEU A 9 -45.91 -19.91 -22.83
N SER A 10 -45.10 -19.29 -23.70
CA SER A 10 -45.45 -19.32 -25.13
C SER A 10 -44.32 -18.79 -25.99
N LEU A 11 -44.00 -19.60 -26.98
CA LEU A 11 -43.08 -19.41 -28.09
C LEU A 11 -43.65 -18.39 -29.08
N SER A 12 -42.90 -17.36 -29.44
CA SER A 12 -43.04 -16.70 -30.75
C SER A 12 -41.72 -16.03 -31.15
N LEU A 13 -41.00 -16.76 -31.99
CA LEU A 13 -39.86 -16.34 -32.77
C LEU A 13 -40.38 -15.51 -33.96
N LEU A 14 -40.02 -14.23 -34.06
CA LEU A 14 -39.97 -13.52 -35.33
C LEU A 14 -38.72 -12.62 -35.35
N LEU A 15 -37.68 -13.13 -36.00
CA LEU A 15 -36.64 -12.31 -36.60
C LEU A 15 -37.30 -11.52 -37.74
N VAL A 16 -37.41 -10.21 -37.57
CA VAL A 16 -37.54 -9.27 -38.70
C VAL A 16 -36.32 -8.38 -38.69
N ALA A 17 -35.46 -8.64 -39.66
CA ALA A 17 -34.41 -7.74 -40.12
C ALA A 17 -35.02 -6.71 -41.08
N CYS A 18 -34.76 -5.43 -40.83
CA CYS A 18 -34.71 -4.34 -41.82
C CYS A 18 -33.71 -3.32 -41.22
N GLU A 19 -32.47 -3.25 -41.70
CA GLU A 19 -32.01 -2.53 -42.90
C GLU A 19 -31.82 -1.01 -42.66
N ASN A 20 -30.59 -0.61 -42.92
CA ASN A 20 -29.95 0.70 -42.84
C ASN A 20 -30.57 1.75 -43.79
N GLN A 21 -30.83 2.99 -43.33
CA GLN A 21 -30.64 4.27 -44.09
C GLN A 21 -31.06 5.57 -43.35
N ASN A 22 -30.04 6.30 -42.87
CA ASN A 22 -29.75 7.76 -42.85
C ASN A 22 -30.84 8.90 -42.92
N SER A 23 -30.72 9.85 -41.96
CA SER A 23 -31.05 11.34 -41.92
C SER A 23 -32.41 11.86 -41.37
N PRO A 24 -32.55 13.12 -40.84
CA PRO A 24 -31.90 13.82 -39.69
C PRO A 24 -32.86 14.58 -38.68
N ALA A 25 -32.36 14.88 -37.46
CA ALA A 25 -32.69 15.81 -36.29
C ALA A 25 -33.98 16.72 -36.22
N PRO A 26 -34.50 17.21 -35.02
CA PRO A 26 -33.78 17.73 -33.84
C PRO A 26 -34.38 17.49 -32.40
N VAL A 27 -33.73 18.11 -31.41
CA VAL A 27 -33.56 17.84 -29.95
C VAL A 27 -34.55 18.59 -29.03
N SER A 28 -34.88 18.05 -27.83
CA SER A 28 -34.78 18.72 -26.49
C SER A 28 -35.95 18.50 -25.48
N SER A 29 -35.63 17.98 -24.27
CA SER A 29 -35.88 18.58 -22.93
C SER A 29 -35.36 17.62 -21.83
N GLU A 30 -34.10 17.68 -21.41
CA GLU A 30 -33.51 18.54 -20.37
C GLU A 30 -34.14 18.45 -18.96
N LYS A 31 -33.57 17.57 -18.11
CA LYS A 31 -33.24 17.93 -16.72
C LYS A 31 -31.73 18.10 -16.67
N LYS A 32 -31.26 19.33 -16.84
CA LYS A 32 -29.85 19.70 -16.88
C LYS A 32 -29.24 19.57 -15.47
N VAL A 33 -28.61 18.43 -15.19
CA VAL A 33 -27.54 18.44 -14.17
C VAL A 33 -26.44 19.30 -14.79
N THR A 34 -26.22 20.49 -14.24
CA THR A 34 -25.22 21.40 -14.79
C THR A 34 -23.84 20.79 -14.56
N SER A 35 -22.92 20.95 -15.51
CA SER A 35 -21.54 20.50 -15.35
C SER A 35 -20.85 21.16 -14.14
N GLU A 36 -21.40 22.26 -13.63
CA GLU A 36 -20.99 22.92 -12.39
C GLU A 36 -21.39 22.14 -11.14
N ASP A 37 -22.62 21.62 -11.06
CA ASP A 37 -23.05 20.74 -9.95
C ASP A 37 -22.29 19.41 -9.96
N VAL A 38 -22.04 18.85 -11.16
CA VAL A 38 -21.18 17.68 -11.33
C VAL A 38 -19.75 17.97 -10.84
N LYS A 39 -19.17 19.13 -11.15
CA LYS A 39 -17.82 19.50 -10.69
C LYS A 39 -17.74 19.72 -9.18
N LYS A 40 -18.79 20.28 -8.58
CA LYS A 40 -18.85 20.56 -7.14
C LYS A 40 -18.99 19.28 -6.33
N GLU A 41 -19.95 18.43 -6.68
CA GLU A 41 -20.18 17.15 -6.00
C GLU A 41 -19.04 16.14 -6.28
N ILE A 42 -18.46 16.11 -7.49
CA ILE A 42 -17.26 15.30 -7.78
C ILE A 42 -16.03 15.86 -7.04
N GLY A 43 -15.88 17.18 -6.95
CA GLY A 43 -14.77 17.81 -6.22
C GLY A 43 -14.78 17.43 -4.74
N GLU A 44 -15.94 17.56 -4.08
CA GLU A 44 -16.10 17.21 -2.66
C GLU A 44 -15.89 15.70 -2.41
N ALA A 45 -16.35 14.83 -3.31
CA ALA A 45 -16.13 13.38 -3.21
C ALA A 45 -14.66 12.96 -3.49
N VAL A 46 -13.99 13.64 -4.42
CA VAL A 46 -12.56 13.40 -4.74
C VAL A 46 -11.66 13.91 -3.61
N ASP A 47 -11.96 15.07 -3.04
CA ASP A 47 -11.21 15.63 -1.91
C ASP A 47 -11.34 14.75 -0.65
N THR A 48 -12.56 14.25 -0.37
CA THR A 48 -12.80 13.33 0.76
C THR A 48 -12.02 12.02 0.61
N THR A 49 -11.96 11.44 -0.60
CA THR A 49 -11.23 10.19 -0.86
C THR A 49 -9.71 10.39 -0.77
N LYS A 50 -9.22 11.55 -1.22
CA LYS A 50 -7.80 11.90 -1.17
C LYS A 50 -7.30 12.13 0.26
N GLU A 51 -8.05 12.85 1.09
CA GLU A 51 -7.69 13.05 2.50
C GLU A 51 -7.72 11.74 3.30
N PHE A 52 -8.73 10.87 3.08
CA PHE A 52 -8.76 9.55 3.72
C PHE A 52 -7.54 8.70 3.34
N THR A 53 -7.16 8.69 2.05
CA THR A 53 -5.97 7.96 1.58
C THR A 53 -4.69 8.53 2.18
N LYS A 54 -4.58 9.86 2.29
CA LYS A 54 -3.43 10.53 2.91
C LYS A 54 -3.31 10.19 4.39
N GLU A 55 -4.40 10.21 5.16
CA GLU A 55 -4.40 9.84 6.57
C GLU A 55 -3.89 8.40 6.78
N LYS A 56 -4.35 7.45 5.96
CA LYS A 56 -3.87 6.05 6.02
C LYS A 56 -2.39 5.92 5.69
N ARG A 57 -1.89 6.68 4.71
CA ARG A 57 -0.48 6.73 4.36
C ARG A 57 0.36 7.31 5.50
N ASP A 58 -0.07 8.42 6.07
CA ASP A 58 0.64 9.12 7.15
C ASP A 58 0.68 8.25 8.42
N GLU A 59 -0.40 7.54 8.72
CA GLU A 59 -0.45 6.59 9.83
C GLU A 59 0.49 5.39 9.62
N TYR A 60 0.53 4.82 8.41
CA TYR A 60 1.50 3.77 8.08
C TYR A 60 2.94 4.26 8.22
N ALA A 61 3.26 5.45 7.69
CA ALA A 61 4.57 6.07 7.85
C ALA A 61 4.95 6.25 9.32
N ARG A 62 4.03 6.77 10.15
CA ARG A 62 4.25 6.93 11.60
C ARG A 62 4.58 5.60 12.27
N GLN A 63 3.81 4.54 11.98
CA GLN A 63 4.04 3.22 12.55
C GLN A 63 5.41 2.64 12.17
N ILE A 64 5.82 2.81 10.92
CA ILE A 64 7.14 2.34 10.46
C ILE A 64 8.27 3.15 11.10
N ASN A 65 8.14 4.47 11.19
CA ASN A 65 9.11 5.32 11.89
C ASN A 65 9.30 4.88 13.35
N GLN A 66 8.20 4.68 14.10
CA GLN A 66 8.27 4.23 15.49
C GLN A 66 8.98 2.87 15.63
N LYS A 67 8.66 1.92 14.74
CA LYS A 67 9.30 0.60 14.72
C LYS A 67 10.79 0.70 14.41
N LEU A 68 11.19 1.57 13.47
CA LEU A 68 12.58 1.80 13.11
C LEU A 68 13.36 2.47 14.25
N ASP A 69 12.77 3.45 14.93
CA ASP A 69 13.35 4.11 16.10
C ASP A 69 13.60 3.12 17.24
N ASP A 70 12.63 2.26 17.54
CA ASP A 70 12.80 1.22 18.56
C ASP A 70 13.85 0.18 18.16
N LEU A 71 13.93 -0.16 16.88
CA LEU A 71 14.97 -1.05 16.40
C LEU A 71 16.36 -0.39 16.46
N ASN A 72 16.48 0.90 16.17
CA ASN A 72 17.74 1.64 16.29
C ASN A 72 18.28 1.62 17.72
N LYS A 73 17.40 1.75 18.74
CA LYS A 73 17.79 1.59 20.14
C LYS A 73 18.33 0.18 20.42
N LYS A 74 17.63 -0.85 19.92
CA LYS A 74 18.08 -2.25 20.06
C LYS A 74 19.40 -2.52 19.34
N ILE A 75 19.63 -1.90 18.19
CA ILE A 75 20.92 -1.99 17.46
C ILE A 75 22.03 -1.37 18.31
N ALA A 76 21.81 -0.21 18.93
CA ALA A 76 22.81 0.41 19.81
C ALA A 76 23.13 -0.46 21.04
N GLU A 77 22.12 -1.10 21.65
CA GLU A 77 22.34 -2.07 22.72
C GLU A 77 23.12 -3.31 22.23
N LEU A 78 22.81 -3.78 21.02
CA LEU A 78 23.47 -4.93 20.41
C LEU A 78 24.94 -4.62 20.10
N GLU A 79 25.26 -3.40 19.66
CA GLU A 79 26.63 -2.91 19.49
C GLU A 79 27.43 -2.97 20.79
N ALA A 80 26.88 -2.40 21.85
CA ALA A 80 27.54 -2.40 23.17
C ALA A 80 27.74 -3.81 23.74
N LYS A 81 26.89 -4.79 23.38
CA LYS A 81 27.07 -6.20 23.74
C LYS A 81 28.18 -6.85 22.91
N GLY A 82 28.21 -6.59 21.60
CA GLY A 82 29.21 -7.13 20.69
C GLY A 82 30.63 -6.68 21.00
N ASP A 83 30.79 -5.46 21.53
CA ASP A 83 32.10 -4.95 21.94
C ASP A 83 32.80 -5.81 23.00
N LYS A 84 32.01 -6.56 23.80
CA LYS A 84 32.47 -7.44 24.88
C LYS A 84 32.79 -8.86 24.42
N LEU A 85 32.54 -9.20 23.15
CA LEU A 85 32.84 -10.52 22.61
C LEU A 85 34.35 -10.77 22.56
N LYS A 86 34.72 -12.05 22.71
CA LYS A 86 36.10 -12.53 22.45
C LYS A 86 36.41 -12.46 20.96
N GLU A 87 37.69 -12.37 20.62
CA GLU A 87 38.17 -12.12 19.25
C GLU A 87 37.56 -13.04 18.19
N ASP A 88 37.45 -14.35 18.48
CA ASP A 88 36.89 -15.34 17.56
C ASP A 88 35.41 -15.08 17.24
N ALA A 89 34.60 -14.70 18.24
CA ALA A 89 33.19 -14.35 18.05
C ALA A 89 33.02 -12.93 17.46
N LYS A 90 33.95 -12.02 17.78
CA LYS A 90 33.90 -10.61 17.37
C LYS A 90 34.01 -10.42 15.87
N THR A 91 34.83 -11.23 15.18
CA THR A 91 34.97 -11.15 13.72
C THR A 91 33.64 -11.42 13.01
N LYS A 92 33.00 -12.56 13.33
CA LYS A 92 31.70 -12.96 12.76
C LYS A 92 30.59 -11.97 13.14
N TRP A 93 30.60 -11.48 14.38
CA TRP A 93 29.64 -10.47 14.82
C TRP A 93 29.78 -9.16 14.03
N ASN A 94 31.01 -8.67 13.79
CA ASN A 94 31.25 -7.45 13.02
C ASN A 94 30.71 -7.55 11.58
N GLU A 95 30.87 -8.70 10.92
CA GLU A 95 30.32 -8.94 9.59
C GLU A 95 28.79 -8.87 9.59
N ARG A 96 28.14 -9.50 10.58
CA ARG A 96 26.68 -9.46 10.72
C ARG A 96 26.17 -8.06 11.07
N LEU A 97 26.86 -7.35 11.96
CA LEU A 97 26.54 -5.95 12.29
C LEU A 97 26.63 -5.06 11.05
N LYS A 98 27.65 -5.23 10.21
CA LYS A 98 27.77 -4.47 8.96
C LYS A 98 26.56 -4.71 8.06
N ASN A 99 26.15 -5.97 7.87
CA ASN A 99 24.96 -6.30 7.09
C ASN A 99 23.67 -5.72 7.70
N LEU A 100 23.53 -5.78 9.03
CA LEU A 100 22.42 -5.18 9.76
C LEU A 100 22.34 -3.67 9.52
N LYS A 101 23.45 -2.95 9.64
CA LYS A 101 23.52 -1.50 9.36
C LYS A 101 23.13 -1.16 7.94
N GLN A 102 23.60 -1.93 6.95
CA GLN A 102 23.24 -1.75 5.56
C GLN A 102 21.72 -1.89 5.33
N ASN A 103 21.09 -2.93 5.90
CA ASN A 103 19.63 -3.09 5.82
C ASN A 103 18.88 -1.94 6.53
N ARG A 104 19.40 -1.44 7.65
CA ARG A 104 18.83 -0.29 8.37
C ARG A 104 18.86 0.97 7.51
N ASP A 105 19.99 1.23 6.87
CA ASP A 105 20.18 2.38 5.99
C ASP A 105 19.24 2.30 4.77
N GLN A 106 19.13 1.11 4.15
CA GLN A 106 18.19 0.88 3.06
C GLN A 106 16.73 1.11 3.47
N MET A 107 16.33 0.60 4.63
CA MET A 107 14.99 0.83 5.19
C MET A 107 14.72 2.33 5.42
N SER A 108 15.72 3.06 5.90
CA SER A 108 15.61 4.51 6.15
C SER A 108 15.44 5.28 4.85
N GLN A 109 16.19 4.93 3.81
CA GLN A 109 16.08 5.53 2.48
C GLN A 109 14.70 5.28 1.85
N GLN A 110 14.22 4.03 1.87
CA GLN A 110 12.90 3.71 1.33
C GLN A 110 11.77 4.40 2.09
N LEU A 111 11.93 4.61 3.41
CA LEU A 111 10.94 5.32 4.20
C LEU A 111 10.91 6.81 3.84
N GLU A 112 12.06 7.40 3.56
CA GLU A 112 12.16 8.76 3.05
C GLU A 112 11.48 8.90 1.68
N GLU A 113 11.69 7.94 0.77
CA GLU A 113 11.03 7.89 -0.54
C GLU A 113 9.51 7.75 -0.40
N PHE A 114 9.04 6.86 0.48
CA PHE A 114 7.62 6.68 0.79
C PHE A 114 6.97 7.96 1.32
N ASN A 115 7.65 8.70 2.19
CA ASN A 115 7.15 9.96 2.74
C ASN A 115 7.02 11.05 1.68
N LYS A 116 7.84 11.01 0.62
CA LYS A 116 7.82 11.96 -0.50
C LYS A 116 6.89 11.56 -1.64
N SER A 117 6.36 10.34 -1.64
CA SER A 117 5.61 9.81 -2.77
C SER A 117 4.19 10.40 -2.90
N SER A 118 3.62 10.34 -4.11
CA SER A 118 2.19 10.59 -4.33
C SER A 118 1.33 9.39 -3.88
N ALA A 119 0.01 9.60 -3.85
CA ALA A 119 -0.97 8.56 -3.54
C ALA A 119 -1.06 7.46 -4.63
N ASP A 120 -0.49 7.65 -5.82
CA ASP A 120 -0.51 6.63 -6.88
C ASP A 120 0.69 5.66 -6.77
N ALA A 121 1.78 6.09 -6.13
CA ALA A 121 3.01 5.31 -6.01
C ALA A 121 3.14 4.53 -4.69
N TRP A 122 2.31 4.86 -3.69
CA TRP A 122 2.48 4.39 -2.32
C TRP A 122 2.30 2.87 -2.14
N ASP A 123 1.41 2.20 -2.89
CA ASP A 123 1.19 0.74 -2.75
C ASP A 123 2.42 -0.08 -3.13
N GLY A 124 3.17 0.38 -4.14
CA GLY A 124 4.45 -0.20 -4.53
C GLY A 124 5.48 -0.03 -3.43
N LEU A 125 5.68 1.22 -3.00
CA LEU A 125 6.66 1.59 -1.98
C LEU A 125 6.36 0.95 -0.61
N LYS A 126 5.08 0.77 -0.27
CA LYS A 126 4.66 0.05 0.94
C LYS A 126 5.15 -1.39 0.92
N ARG A 127 5.02 -2.09 -0.22
CA ARG A 127 5.50 -3.46 -0.35
C ARG A 127 7.01 -3.54 -0.22
N ASP A 128 7.73 -2.61 -0.83
CA ASP A 128 9.19 -2.55 -0.76
C ASP A 128 9.65 -2.28 0.68
N LEU A 129 8.97 -1.37 1.40
CA LEU A 129 9.18 -1.15 2.84
C LEU A 129 8.91 -2.39 3.69
N ASP A 130 7.82 -3.12 3.42
CA ASP A 130 7.50 -4.34 4.15
C ASP A 130 8.58 -5.43 3.94
N ILE A 131 9.16 -5.50 2.73
CA ILE A 131 10.29 -6.38 2.41
C ILE A 131 11.56 -5.93 3.13
N ALA A 132 11.93 -4.64 3.03
CA ALA A 132 13.11 -4.10 3.70
C ALA A 132 13.03 -4.26 5.22
N TRP A 133 11.84 -4.06 5.81
CA TRP A 133 11.59 -4.30 7.22
C TRP A 133 11.82 -5.77 7.62
N THR A 134 11.38 -6.71 6.79
CA THR A 134 11.58 -8.14 7.00
C THR A 134 13.07 -8.50 6.94
N ASN A 135 13.79 -8.01 5.94
CA ASN A 135 15.23 -8.23 5.78
C ASN A 135 16.02 -7.64 6.95
N LEU A 136 15.66 -6.43 7.37
CA LEU A 136 16.25 -5.74 8.51
C LEU A 136 16.06 -6.52 9.81
N LYS A 137 14.83 -7.01 10.07
CA LYS A 137 14.58 -7.88 11.25
C LYS A 137 15.39 -9.17 11.20
N GLN A 138 15.46 -9.83 10.05
CA GLN A 138 16.22 -11.05 9.91
C GLN A 138 17.72 -10.82 10.14
N ALA A 139 18.27 -9.70 9.64
CA ALA A 139 19.64 -9.30 9.90
C ALA A 139 19.88 -9.00 11.39
N TYR A 140 18.91 -8.36 12.05
CA TYR A 140 18.96 -8.10 13.49
C TYR A 140 18.98 -9.41 14.28
N ASP A 141 18.06 -10.33 14.02
CA ASP A 141 17.95 -11.60 14.74
C ASP A 141 19.24 -12.42 14.60
N LYS A 142 19.77 -12.52 13.37
CA LYS A 142 21.05 -13.16 13.07
C LYS A 142 22.22 -12.52 13.81
N THR A 143 22.25 -11.19 13.92
CA THR A 143 23.34 -10.49 14.63
C THR A 143 23.19 -10.66 16.14
N ALA A 144 21.96 -10.65 16.65
CA ALA A 144 21.64 -10.84 18.06
C ALA A 144 21.98 -12.25 18.55
N GLU A 145 21.92 -13.27 17.70
CA GLU A 145 22.33 -14.63 18.04
C GLU A 145 23.80 -14.74 18.46
N GLU A 146 24.69 -13.92 17.90
CA GLU A 146 26.13 -14.00 18.20
C GLU A 146 26.49 -13.43 19.59
N VAL A 147 25.57 -12.72 20.25
CA VAL A 147 25.78 -12.14 21.60
C VAL A 147 24.98 -12.86 22.70
N LYS A 148 24.31 -13.97 22.37
CA LYS A 148 23.44 -14.72 23.32
C LYS A 148 24.22 -15.68 24.25
N GLU A 149 25.51 -15.47 24.47
CA GLU A 149 26.30 -16.30 25.41
C GLU A 149 26.05 -15.95 26.88
#